data_AF-A0A8K0HPS5-F1
#
_entry.id   AF-A0A8K0HPS5-F1
#
_cell.length_a   1.000
_cell.length_b   1.000
_cell.length_c   1.000
_cell.angle_alpha   90.00
_cell.angle_beta   90.00
_cell.angle_gamma   90.00
#
_symmetry.space_group_name_H-M   'P 1'
#
loop_
_entity.id
_entity.type
_entity.pdbx_description
1 polymer ?
#
loop_
_entity_poly.entity_id
_entity_poly.type
_entity_poly.pdbx_seq_one_letter_code
_entity_poly.pdbx_strand_id
1 'polypeptide(L)'
;MPTRVSNAAKACKSWGLRIEWSGGVKDWKQLMKSKRWVLVEDLGNRALFLSDHGCVSVSSRDIPELRENLIYYTRYDGIDVNGFRIYNYKEKVLVEYIGIDESLDFWSVPFLVVPNP
;
A
#
# COMPACT_ATOMS: atom_id res chain seq x y z
N MET A 1 20.39 1.67 4.64
CA MET A 1 20.40 1.50 3.17
C MET A 1 19.05 1.96 2.62
N PRO A 2 18.96 3.06 1.85
CA PRO A 2 17.69 3.56 1.35
C PRO A 2 17.59 3.32 -0.15
N THR A 3 16.87 2.28 -0.60
CA THR A 3 16.29 2.17 -1.96
C THR A 3 15.61 0.81 -2.15
N ARG A 4 14.34 0.73 -1.74
CA ARG A 4 13.36 -0.16 -2.39
C ARG A 4 12.03 0.58 -2.46
N VAL A 5 11.99 1.63 -3.28
CA VAL A 5 10.72 2.07 -3.84
C VAL A 5 10.30 0.91 -4.75
N SER A 6 9.40 0.06 -4.25
CA SER A 6 8.98 -1.19 -4.89
C SER A 6 8.50 -0.93 -6.33
N ASN A 7 8.65 -1.90 -7.23
CA ASN A 7 8.16 -1.77 -8.61
C ASN A 7 6.63 -1.55 -8.65
N ALA A 8 5.92 -1.90 -7.57
CA ALA A 8 4.56 -1.48 -7.28
C ALA A 8 4.31 0.02 -7.51
N ALA A 9 5.18 0.89 -6.99
CA ALA A 9 5.03 2.34 -7.12
C ALA A 9 5.17 2.82 -8.57
N LYS A 10 5.81 2.06 -9.46
CA LYS A 10 5.85 2.35 -10.90
C LYS A 10 4.55 1.95 -11.60
N ALA A 11 3.94 0.83 -11.22
CA ALA A 11 2.67 0.37 -11.80
C ALA A 11 1.49 1.30 -11.44
N CYS A 12 1.42 1.80 -10.21
CA CYS A 12 0.31 2.63 -9.74
C CYS A 12 0.26 4.04 -10.37
N LYS A 13 1.38 4.50 -10.96
CA LYS A 13 1.46 5.80 -11.65
C LYS A 13 0.46 5.95 -12.80
N SER A 14 0.08 4.84 -13.44
CA SER A 14 -0.92 4.85 -14.52
C SER A 14 -2.30 5.32 -14.04
N TRP A 15 -2.57 5.29 -12.74
CA TRP A 15 -3.83 5.71 -12.11
C TRP A 15 -3.73 7.02 -11.33
N GLY A 16 -2.60 7.74 -11.45
CA GLY A 16 -2.34 8.92 -10.63
C GLY A 16 -2.18 8.61 -9.14
N LEU A 17 -2.04 7.34 -8.76
CA LEU A 17 -1.87 6.92 -7.38
C LEU A 17 -0.38 6.68 -7.12
N ARG A 18 0.15 7.24 -6.04
CA ARG A 18 1.50 6.96 -5.57
C ARG A 18 1.44 6.31 -4.19
N ILE A 19 2.15 5.19 -4.06
CA ILE A 19 2.21 4.38 -2.85
C ILE A 19 3.59 4.55 -2.25
N GLU A 20 3.62 4.89 -0.97
CA GLU A 20 4.85 5.13 -0.23
C GLU A 20 4.78 4.39 1.12
N TRP A 21 5.95 4.03 1.66
CA TRP A 21 6.08 3.24 2.89
C TRP A 21 6.67 4.10 4.01
N SER A 22 6.09 4.03 5.22
CA SER A 22 6.48 4.88 6.37
C SER A 22 7.92 4.68 6.89
N GLY A 23 8.61 3.58 6.55
CA GLY A 23 9.95 3.22 7.02
C GLY A 23 11.09 3.70 6.11
N GLY A 24 10.78 4.26 4.94
CA GLY A 24 11.76 4.79 3.99
C GLY A 24 12.16 6.26 4.19
N VAL A 25 11.81 6.91 5.31
CA VAL A 25 11.39 8.32 5.20
C VAL A 25 12.37 9.34 5.76
N LYS A 26 13.04 10.02 4.83
CA LYS A 26 13.14 11.50 4.84
C LYS A 26 12.21 12.17 3.81
N ASP A 27 11.73 11.44 2.80
CA ASP A 27 11.20 12.05 1.57
C ASP A 27 9.68 12.33 1.53
N TRP A 28 8.82 11.58 2.24
CA TRP A 28 7.36 11.82 2.14
C TRP A 28 6.91 13.11 2.79
N LYS A 29 7.54 13.50 3.92
CA LYS A 29 7.26 14.80 4.54
C LYS A 29 7.56 15.93 3.57
N GLN A 30 8.59 15.78 2.73
CA GLN A 30 8.93 16.75 1.70
C GLN A 30 7.98 16.68 0.49
N LEU A 31 7.51 15.48 0.13
CA LEU A 31 6.45 15.29 -0.86
C LEU A 31 5.18 16.06 -0.48
N MET A 32 4.72 15.89 0.77
CA MET A 32 3.53 16.58 1.30
C MET A 32 3.75 18.10 1.43
N LYS A 33 4.95 18.55 1.84
CA LYS A 33 5.31 19.98 1.85
C LYS A 33 5.21 20.64 0.47
N SER A 34 5.38 19.88 -0.61
CA SER A 34 5.27 20.44 -1.96
C SER A 34 3.85 20.85 -2.35
N LYS A 35 2.82 20.49 -1.56
CA LYS A 35 1.39 20.74 -1.83
C LYS A 35 0.88 20.24 -3.19
N ARG A 36 1.69 19.48 -3.92
CA ARG A 36 1.32 18.83 -5.19
C ARG A 36 0.61 17.50 -4.99
N TRP A 37 0.57 17.02 -3.75
CA TRP A 37 0.06 15.70 -3.39
C TRP A 37 -0.82 15.82 -2.16
N VAL A 38 -1.93 15.09 -2.16
CA VAL A 38 -2.87 15.00 -1.06
C VAL A 38 -2.90 13.57 -0.56
N LEU A 39 -2.98 13.40 0.75
CA LEU A 39 -3.13 12.09 1.37
C LEU A 39 -4.52 11.55 1.03
N VAL A 40 -4.56 10.31 0.55
CA VAL A 40 -5.82 9.57 0.44
C VAL A 40 -6.15 9.06 1.83
N GLU A 41 -7.32 9.39 2.34
CA GLU A 41 -7.77 8.94 3.67
C GLU A 41 -8.64 7.69 3.60
N ASP A 42 -9.34 7.49 2.47
CA ASP A 42 -10.34 6.44 2.24
C ASP A 42 -10.23 5.98 0.77
N LEU A 43 -10.27 4.67 0.53
CA LEU A 43 -10.23 4.05 -0.80
C LEU A 43 -11.63 3.94 -1.45
N GLY A 44 -12.68 4.27 -0.69
CA GLY A 44 -14.08 4.09 -1.06
C GLY A 44 -14.39 2.61 -1.26
N ASN A 45 -15.18 2.33 -2.29
CA ASN A 45 -15.60 0.99 -2.71
C ASN A 45 -14.50 0.18 -3.42
N ARG A 46 -13.23 0.38 -3.06
CA ARG A 46 -12.10 -0.28 -3.71
C ARG A 46 -11.34 -1.16 -2.72
N ALA A 47 -10.94 -2.31 -3.23
CA ALA A 47 -9.88 -3.15 -2.68
C ALA A 47 -8.59 -2.87 -3.45
N LEU A 48 -7.47 -2.79 -2.76
CA LEU A 48 -6.16 -2.55 -3.35
C LEU A 48 -5.25 -3.75 -3.08
N PHE A 49 -4.65 -4.32 -4.12
CA PHE A 49 -3.70 -5.41 -4.04
C PHE A 49 -2.31 -4.88 -4.36
N LEU A 50 -1.36 -5.10 -3.47
CA LEU A 50 0.02 -4.63 -3.59
C LEU A 50 0.99 -5.81 -3.50
N SER A 51 2.00 -5.80 -4.35
CA SER A 51 3.16 -6.67 -4.23
C SER A 51 4.41 -5.88 -4.57
N ASP A 52 5.59 -6.46 -4.39
CA ASP A 52 6.82 -5.81 -4.84
C ASP A 52 6.87 -5.55 -6.35
N HIS A 53 6.08 -6.30 -7.12
CA HIS A 53 6.08 -6.28 -8.57
C HIS A 53 5.02 -5.35 -9.17
N GLY A 54 3.98 -4.98 -8.40
CA GLY A 54 2.87 -4.24 -8.99
C GLY A 54 1.77 -3.88 -8.00
N CYS A 55 0.75 -3.23 -8.53
CA CYS A 55 -0.48 -2.97 -7.80
C CYS A 55 -1.69 -3.11 -8.73
N VAL A 56 -2.82 -3.52 -8.17
CA VAL A 56 -4.12 -3.50 -8.85
C VAL A 56 -5.21 -3.08 -7.87
N SER A 57 -6.21 -2.36 -8.36
CA SER A 57 -7.37 -1.90 -7.62
C SER A 57 -8.59 -2.45 -8.31
N VAL A 58 -9.46 -3.04 -7.52
CA VAL A 58 -10.71 -3.63 -7.98
C VAL A 58 -11.83 -2.97 -7.22
N SER A 59 -12.97 -2.72 -7.88
CA SER A 59 -14.14 -2.29 -7.15
C SER A 59 -14.72 -3.48 -6.39
N SER A 60 -15.02 -3.29 -5.10
CA SER A 60 -15.79 -4.27 -4.31
C SER A 60 -17.21 -4.48 -4.83
N ARG A 61 -17.71 -3.57 -5.69
CA ARG A 61 -19.00 -3.74 -6.36
C ARG A 61 -18.95 -4.77 -7.48
N ASP A 62 -17.79 -4.94 -8.10
CA ASP A 62 -17.59 -5.90 -9.19
C ASP A 62 -17.32 -7.32 -8.65
N ILE A 63 -16.79 -7.41 -7.41
CA ILE A 63 -16.50 -8.67 -6.71
C ILE A 63 -17.00 -8.56 -5.26
N PRO A 64 -18.23 -9.01 -4.96
CA PRO A 64 -18.87 -8.84 -3.65
C PRO A 64 -18.12 -9.43 -2.46
N GLU A 65 -17.28 -10.44 -2.71
CA GLU A 65 -16.43 -11.07 -1.70
C GLU A 65 -15.28 -10.17 -1.24
N LEU A 66 -14.92 -9.16 -2.05
CA LEU A 66 -13.91 -8.18 -1.68
C LEU A 66 -14.51 -7.11 -0.77
N ARG A 67 -13.87 -6.93 0.37
CA ARG A 67 -14.23 -5.87 1.30
C ARG A 67 -13.62 -4.56 0.81
N GLU A 68 -14.43 -3.51 0.86
CA GLU A 68 -13.99 -2.16 0.54
C GLU A 68 -12.97 -1.64 1.56
N ASN A 69 -12.19 -0.64 1.18
CA ASN A 69 -11.19 -0.02 2.04
C ASN A 69 -10.05 -0.94 2.52
N LEU A 70 -9.91 -2.14 1.94
CA LEU A 70 -8.83 -3.04 2.31
C LEU A 70 -7.66 -2.96 1.35
N ILE A 71 -6.46 -2.99 1.92
CA ILE A 71 -5.19 -3.19 1.23
C ILE A 71 -4.73 -4.61 1.52
N TYR A 72 -4.72 -5.43 0.48
CA TYR A 72 -4.16 -6.77 0.47
C TYR A 72 -2.74 -6.66 -0.04
N TYR A 73 -1.75 -7.09 0.72
CA TYR A 73 -0.38 -6.97 0.26
C TYR A 73 0.51 -8.14 0.65
N THR A 74 1.39 -8.46 -0.28
CA THR A 74 2.48 -9.42 -0.12
C THR A 74 3.80 -8.71 -0.30
N ARG A 75 4.87 -9.28 0.24
CA ARG A 75 6.21 -8.87 -0.11
C ARG A 75 7.10 -10.08 -0.21
N TYR A 76 8.00 -9.96 -1.16
CA TYR A 76 9.02 -10.90 -1.49
C TYR A 76 10.31 -10.48 -0.78
N ASP A 77 10.87 -11.35 0.06
CA ASP A 77 12.12 -11.04 0.75
C ASP A 77 13.36 -11.26 -0.15
N GLY A 78 13.17 -11.86 -1.33
CA GLY A 78 14.22 -12.24 -2.25
C GLY A 78 14.33 -13.75 -2.45
N ILE A 79 13.67 -14.53 -1.58
CA ILE A 79 13.63 -16.00 -1.63
C ILE A 79 12.18 -16.45 -1.76
N ASP A 80 11.30 -16.02 -0.86
CA ASP A 80 9.88 -16.40 -0.83
C ASP A 80 8.94 -15.25 -0.45
N VAL A 81 7.63 -15.51 -0.57
CA VAL A 81 6.60 -14.62 -0.02
C VAL A 81 6.51 -14.84 1.48
N ASN A 82 7.07 -13.92 2.26
CA ASN A 82 7.10 -14.03 3.73
C ASN A 82 5.78 -13.75 4.42
N GLY A 83 4.72 -13.49 3.66
CA GLY A 83 3.36 -13.44 4.19
C GLY A 83 2.41 -12.61 3.35
N PHE A 84 1.15 -12.72 3.74
CA PHE A 84 0.01 -12.00 3.22
C PHE A 84 -0.59 -11.15 4.34
N ARG A 85 -0.89 -9.89 4.04
CA ARG A 85 -1.45 -8.94 5.00
C ARG A 85 -2.69 -8.29 4.44
N ILE A 86 -3.69 -8.14 5.28
CA ILE A 86 -4.91 -7.39 4.99
C ILE A 86 -4.99 -6.23 5.95
N TYR A 87 -4.99 -5.02 5.41
CA TYR A 87 -5.02 -3.78 6.20
C TYR A 87 -6.26 -2.97 5.86
N ASN A 88 -7.04 -2.60 6.88
CA ASN A 88 -8.13 -1.65 6.72
C ASN A 88 -7.55 -0.24 6.66
N TYR A 89 -7.58 0.35 5.47
CA TYR A 89 -6.97 1.64 5.22
C TYR A 89 -7.72 2.80 5.88
N LYS A 90 -9.02 2.67 6.08
CA LYS A 90 -9.83 3.71 6.74
C LYS A 90 -9.62 3.70 8.25
N GLU A 91 -9.74 2.53 8.86
CA GLU A 91 -9.62 2.36 10.32
C GLU A 91 -8.17 2.36 10.80
N LYS A 92 -7.23 2.23 9.87
CA LYS A 92 -5.79 2.12 10.12
C LYS A 92 -5.39 0.89 10.95
N VAL A 93 -6.12 -0.22 10.78
CA VAL A 93 -5.94 -1.47 11.55
C VAL A 93 -5.52 -2.62 10.62
N LEU A 94 -4.58 -3.45 11.08
CA LEU A 94 -4.27 -4.73 10.46
C LEU A 94 -5.40 -5.72 10.76
N VAL A 95 -6.12 -6.14 9.74
CA VAL A 95 -7.26 -7.06 9.85
C VAL A 95 -6.77 -8.49 9.96
N GLU A 96 -5.79 -8.85 9.13
CA GLU A 96 -5.30 -10.22 9.06
C GLU A 96 -3.84 -10.26 8.64
N TYR A 97 -3.11 -11.22 9.19
CA TYR A 97 -1.76 -11.56 8.81
C TYR A 97 -1.63 -13.08 8.72
N ILE A 98 -1.10 -13.54 7.59
CA ILE A 98 -0.76 -14.94 7.36
C ILE A 98 0.71 -14.95 6.94
N GLY A 99 1.61 -15.37 7.82
CA GLY A 99 3.05 -15.39 7.55
C GLY A 99 3.79 -16.45 8.35
N ILE A 100 5.03 -16.69 7.95
CA ILE A 100 5.91 -17.72 8.53
C ILE A 100 6.73 -17.23 9.74
N ASP A 101 6.75 -15.91 10.01
CA ASP A 101 7.42 -15.32 11.17
C ASP A 101 6.82 -13.95 11.52
N GLU A 102 6.34 -13.79 12.76
CA GLU A 102 5.84 -12.50 13.30
C GLU A 102 6.99 -11.56 13.68
N SER A 103 8.21 -12.06 13.93
CA SER A 103 9.34 -11.28 14.44
C SER A 103 9.95 -10.31 13.42
N LEU A 104 9.60 -10.45 12.14
CA LEU A 104 10.00 -9.52 11.08
C LEU A 104 9.17 -8.24 11.07
N ASP A 105 8.35 -7.96 12.10
CA ASP A 105 7.24 -6.99 12.13
C ASP A 105 7.55 -5.48 11.95
N PHE A 106 8.70 -5.12 11.39
CA PHE A 106 9.07 -3.74 11.05
C PHE A 106 8.41 -3.21 9.77
N TRP A 107 7.19 -3.64 9.48
CA TRP A 107 6.52 -3.34 8.23
C TRP A 107 5.71 -2.07 8.38
N SER A 108 6.22 -1.06 7.73
CA SER A 108 5.51 0.17 7.49
C SER A 108 4.21 -0.09 6.75
N VAL A 109 3.11 0.44 7.27
CA VAL A 109 1.84 0.49 6.55
C VAL A 109 2.03 1.37 5.30
N PRO A 110 1.52 0.94 4.12
CA PRO A 110 1.53 1.79 2.94
C PRO A 110 0.60 2.98 3.16
N PHE A 111 1.02 4.17 2.74
CA PHE A 111 0.14 5.33 2.62
C PHE A 111 0.06 5.76 1.16
N LEU A 112 -1.11 6.31 0.83
CA LEU A 112 -1.52 6.58 -0.54
C LEU A 112 -1.63 8.07 -0.74
N VAL A 113 -1.08 8.57 -1.84
CA VAL A 113 -1.21 9.98 -2.23
C VAL A 113 -1.63 10.10 -3.69
N VAL A 114 -2.37 11.17 -3.99
CA VAL A 114 -2.82 11.54 -5.34
C VAL A 114 -2.41 12.98 -5.64
N PRO A 115 -2.27 13.39 -6.92
CA PRO A 115 -2.04 14.78 -7.28
C PRO A 115 -3.09 15.67 -6.66
N ASN A 116 -2.66 16.81 -6.13
CA ASN A 116 -3.57 17.86 -5.70
C ASN A 116 -4.20 18.50 -6.95
N PRO A 117 -5.54 18.45 -7.10
CA PRO A 117 -6.22 19.02 -8.26
C PRO A 117 -5.99 20.52 -8.46
#